data_AF-A0A1Q3E7M6-F1
#
_entry.id   AF-A0A1Q3E7M6-F1
#
_cell.length_a   1.000
_cell.length_b   1.000
_cell.length_c   1.000
_cell.angle_alpha   90.00
_cell.angle_beta   90.00
_cell.angle_gamma   90.00
#
_symmetry.space_group_name_H-M   'P 1'
#
loop_
_entity.id
_entity.type
_entity.pdbx_description
1 polymer ?
#
loop_
_entity_poly.entity_id
_entity_poly.type
_entity_poly.pdbx_seq_one_letter_code
_entity_poly.pdbx_strand_id
1 'polypeptide(L)'
;MGADAAFHIELPETAPAPEPLGVAKAVQAIIEKQLNSVDMVILGKQSIDDDLGQTGQMLAGLLDWGQATDLEQKNAVITREIDGGLEQVCVKFPLIVTTDLRLNEPRYASLPNIMKAKKKAVTKLTPAEVTEPPKRVGGTKVESVDELVEKLKAAGFTAVS
;
A
#
# COMPACT_ATOMS: atom_id res chain seq x y z
N MET A 1 12.02 -14.71 -2.79
CA MET A 1 11.35 -13.94 -3.85
C MET A 1 12.28 -13.40 -4.93
N GLY A 2 13.59 -13.21 -4.69
CA GLY A 2 14.57 -13.02 -5.79
C GLY A 2 14.98 -11.59 -6.10
N ALA A 3 14.57 -10.60 -5.29
CA ALA A 3 14.99 -9.21 -5.43
C ALA A 3 16.53 -9.05 -5.42
N ASP A 4 17.05 -8.13 -6.23
CA ASP A 4 18.49 -7.93 -6.46
C ASP A 4 19.18 -7.14 -5.34
N ALA A 5 18.57 -6.04 -4.91
CA ALA A 5 19.03 -5.16 -3.84
C ALA A 5 17.91 -4.92 -2.81
N ALA A 6 18.29 -4.45 -1.61
CA ALA A 6 17.36 -4.10 -0.55
C ALA A 6 17.75 -2.78 0.12
N PHE A 7 16.77 -1.92 0.34
CA PHE A 7 16.90 -0.66 1.07
C PHE A 7 16.08 -0.76 2.35
N HIS A 8 16.68 -0.37 3.48
CA HIS A 8 16.00 -0.33 4.76
C HIS A 8 16.03 1.11 5.29
N ILE A 9 14.86 1.72 5.38
CA ILE A 9 14.70 3.03 6.01
C ILE A 9 14.48 2.78 7.50
N GLU A 10 15.43 3.21 8.32
CA GLU A 10 15.42 2.96 9.76
C GLU A 10 14.83 4.20 10.44
N LEU A 11 13.75 3.97 11.20
CA LEU A 11 13.13 4.97 12.06
C LEU A 11 13.73 4.84 13.46
N PRO A 12 14.01 5.97 14.16
CA PRO A 12 14.29 5.93 15.59
C PRO A 12 13.17 5.20 16.35
N GLU A 13 13.48 4.45 17.39
CA GLU A 13 12.44 3.78 18.22
C GLU A 13 11.45 4.76 18.85
N THR A 14 11.85 6.02 19.00
CA THR A 14 11.02 7.10 19.52
C THR A 14 10.12 7.73 18.46
N ALA A 15 10.31 7.42 17.18
CA ALA A 15 9.53 8.00 16.10
C ALA A 15 8.14 7.36 16.03
N PRO A 16 7.10 8.14 15.68
CA PRO A 16 5.78 7.59 15.44
C PRO A 16 5.81 6.58 14.27
N ALA A 17 4.81 5.70 14.25
CA ALA A 17 4.63 4.78 13.12
C ALA A 17 4.51 5.58 11.81
N PRO A 18 5.14 5.12 10.71
CA PRO A 18 5.17 5.87 9.47
C PRO A 18 3.78 5.90 8.83
N GLU A 19 3.28 7.10 8.56
CA GLU A 19 2.06 7.36 7.79
C GLU A 19 2.29 7.22 6.27
N PRO A 20 1.23 7.06 5.46
CA PRO A 20 1.34 6.92 4.00
C PRO A 20 2.16 8.02 3.32
N LEU A 21 2.03 9.27 3.75
CA LEU A 21 2.77 10.40 3.18
C LEU A 21 4.26 10.32 3.49
N GLY A 22 4.62 9.97 4.73
CA GLY A 22 6.01 9.77 5.14
C GLY A 22 6.66 8.62 4.36
N VAL A 23 5.94 7.52 4.18
CA VAL A 23 6.40 6.38 3.36
C VAL A 23 6.58 6.81 1.90
N ALA A 24 5.61 7.51 1.31
CA ALA A 24 5.68 7.97 -0.08
C ALA A 24 6.89 8.90 -0.31
N LYS A 25 7.13 9.87 0.58
CA LYS A 25 8.31 10.76 0.50
C LYS A 25 9.63 10.00 0.65
N ALA A 26 9.68 8.99 1.52
CA ALA A 26 10.89 8.19 1.70
C ALA A 26 11.19 7.34 0.45
N VAL A 27 10.16 6.76 -0.17
CA VAL A 27 10.29 6.01 -1.43
C VAL A 27 10.68 6.95 -2.58
N GLN A 28 10.08 8.14 -2.67
CA GLN A 28 10.49 9.19 -3.63
C GLN A 28 11.98 9.50 -3.51
N ALA A 29 12.48 9.74 -2.29
CA ALA A 29 13.90 10.04 -2.07
C ALA A 29 14.83 8.88 -2.48
N ILE A 30 14.37 7.63 -2.40
CA ILE A 30 15.13 6.47 -2.91
C ILE A 30 15.16 6.48 -4.44
N ILE A 31 14.03 6.71 -5.08
CA ILE A 31 13.90 6.74 -6.56
C ILE A 31 14.79 7.85 -7.13
N GLU A 32 14.75 9.04 -6.54
CA GLU A 32 15.59 10.18 -6.94
C GLU A 32 17.09 9.88 -6.76
N LYS A 33 17.48 9.21 -5.66
CA LYS A 33 18.87 8.80 -5.41
C LYS A 33 19.36 7.68 -6.33
N GLN A 34 18.46 6.85 -6.84
CA GLN A 34 18.77 5.76 -7.79
C GLN A 34 18.92 6.25 -9.25
N LEU A 35 18.83 7.57 -9.49
CA LEU A 35 19.18 8.26 -10.75
C LEU A 35 18.74 7.49 -12.02
N ASN A 36 17.48 7.69 -12.42
CA ASN A 36 16.93 7.33 -13.74
C ASN A 36 16.94 5.83 -14.12
N SER A 37 17.06 4.91 -13.15
CA SER A 37 17.02 3.46 -13.41
C SER A 37 15.67 2.80 -13.10
N VAL A 38 14.73 3.55 -12.52
CA VAL A 38 13.43 3.02 -12.10
C VAL A 38 12.36 3.51 -13.06
N ASP A 39 11.88 2.61 -13.92
CA ASP A 39 10.75 2.89 -14.83
C ASP A 39 9.41 2.47 -14.21
N MET A 40 9.45 1.64 -13.16
CA MET A 40 8.27 1.10 -12.51
C MET A 40 8.47 0.92 -11.00
N VAL A 41 7.46 1.32 -10.23
CA VAL A 41 7.35 1.00 -8.79
C VAL A 41 6.17 0.05 -8.59
N ILE A 42 6.34 -1.00 -7.78
CA ILE A 42 5.24 -1.91 -7.42
C ILE A 42 5.02 -1.83 -5.91
N LEU A 43 3.78 -1.54 -5.50
CA LEU A 43 3.31 -1.51 -4.12
C LEU A 43 2.10 -2.43 -3.96
N GLY A 44 1.76 -2.81 -2.73
CA GLY A 44 0.45 -3.40 -2.43
C GLY A 44 -0.65 -2.34 -2.45
N LYS A 45 -1.89 -2.74 -2.73
CA LYS A 45 -3.07 -1.86 -2.73
C LYS A 45 -3.33 -1.20 -1.38
N GLN A 46 -3.26 -1.98 -0.31
CA GLN A 46 -3.50 -1.51 1.06
C GLN A 46 -2.61 -2.26 2.03
N SER A 47 -2.17 -1.58 3.08
CA SER A 47 -1.58 -2.24 4.24
C SER A 47 -2.71 -2.79 5.11
N ILE A 48 -2.47 -3.90 5.80
CA ILE A 48 -3.45 -4.49 6.72
C ILE A 48 -3.50 -3.75 8.07
N ASP A 49 -2.53 -2.89 8.35
CA ASP A 49 -2.37 -2.23 9.65
C ASP A 49 -3.15 -0.92 9.72
N ASP A 50 -3.06 -0.11 8.66
CA ASP A 50 -3.72 1.20 8.55
C ASP A 50 -4.98 1.19 7.66
N ASP A 51 -5.11 0.20 6.77
CA ASP A 51 -6.20 0.03 5.80
C ASP A 51 -6.51 1.30 4.96
N LEU A 52 -5.49 2.13 4.73
CA LEU A 52 -5.66 3.43 4.08
C LEU A 52 -5.62 3.35 2.56
N GLY A 53 -4.76 2.49 2.00
CA GLY A 53 -4.57 2.36 0.54
C GLY A 53 -4.02 3.61 -0.16
N GLN A 54 -3.40 4.53 0.57
CA GLN A 54 -3.05 5.87 0.08
C GLN A 54 -1.61 6.00 -0.44
N THR A 55 -0.67 5.19 0.07
CA THR A 55 0.78 5.36 -0.20
C THR A 55 1.11 5.37 -1.69
N GLY A 56 0.54 4.46 -2.47
CA GLY A 56 0.78 4.38 -3.92
C GLY A 56 0.23 5.59 -4.69
N GLN A 57 -0.97 6.05 -4.31
CA GLN A 57 -1.61 7.21 -4.94
C GLN A 57 -0.86 8.51 -4.60
N MET A 58 -0.42 8.66 -3.35
CA MET A 58 0.41 9.78 -2.92
C MET A 58 1.75 9.81 -3.65
N LEU A 59 2.41 8.65 -3.79
CA LEU A 59 3.68 8.56 -4.51
C LEU A 59 3.50 8.93 -6.00
N ALA A 60 2.39 8.54 -6.62
CA ALA A 60 2.09 8.91 -8.01
C ALA A 60 1.94 10.42 -8.16
N GLY A 61 1.24 11.07 -7.23
CA GLY A 61 1.11 12.53 -7.20
C GLY A 61 2.42 13.27 -6.90
N LEU A 62 3.28 12.72 -6.04
CA LEU A 62 4.58 13.33 -5.71
C LEU A 62 5.58 13.28 -6.88
N LEU A 63 5.55 12.20 -7.67
CA LEU A 63 6.43 11.99 -8.81
C LEU A 63 5.84 12.47 -10.15
N ASP A 64 4.55 12.82 -10.18
CA ASP A 64 3.77 13.06 -11.40
C ASP A 64 3.80 11.87 -12.37
N TRP A 65 3.67 10.65 -11.83
CA TRP A 65 3.73 9.39 -12.58
C TRP A 65 2.34 8.79 -12.80
N GLY A 66 2.19 8.01 -13.88
CA GLY A 66 0.99 7.23 -14.11
C GLY A 66 0.82 6.10 -13.09
N GLN A 67 -0.40 5.62 -12.85
CA GLN A 67 -0.67 4.46 -11.98
C GLN A 67 -1.20 3.27 -12.79
N ALA A 68 -0.72 2.01 -12.64
CA ALA A 68 -1.11 0.86 -13.46
C ALA A 68 -1.15 -0.54 -12.80
N THR A 69 -1.62 -1.61 -13.47
CA THR A 69 -1.64 -3.00 -12.92
C THR A 69 -1.29 -4.13 -13.89
N ASP A 70 -1.13 -3.90 -15.20
CA ASP A 70 -0.65 -4.90 -16.18
C ASP A 70 0.21 -4.24 -17.29
N LEU A 71 1.07 -5.00 -17.98
CA LEU A 71 2.20 -4.51 -18.77
C LEU A 71 2.17 -4.96 -20.23
N GLU A 72 2.14 -4.01 -21.18
CA GLU A 72 2.57 -4.23 -22.57
C GLU A 72 3.83 -3.43 -22.90
N GLN A 73 4.58 -3.86 -23.92
CA GLN A 73 5.98 -3.48 -24.22
C GLN A 73 6.27 -1.96 -24.35
N LYS A 74 5.25 -1.09 -24.43
CA LYS A 74 5.39 0.37 -24.48
C LYS A 74 4.36 1.14 -23.65
N ASN A 75 3.26 0.51 -23.27
CA ASN A 75 2.21 1.08 -22.43
C ASN A 75 1.75 0.01 -21.44
N ALA A 76 1.47 0.39 -20.21
CA ALA A 76 0.81 -0.49 -19.25
C ALA A 76 -0.70 -0.41 -19.47
N VAL A 77 -1.32 -1.55 -19.81
CA VAL A 77 -2.79 -1.69 -19.82
C VAL A 77 -3.18 -2.13 -18.42
N ILE A 78 -4.18 -1.51 -17.83
CA ILE A 78 -4.59 -1.70 -16.44
C ILE A 78 -5.93 -2.35 -16.50
N THR A 79 -6.17 -3.40 -15.75
CA THR A 79 -7.54 -3.77 -15.40
C THR A 79 -7.72 -3.43 -13.93
N ARG A 80 -8.49 -2.38 -13.63
CA ARG A 80 -8.84 -2.02 -12.26
C ARG A 80 -10.25 -2.50 -11.93
N GLU A 81 -10.42 -3.06 -10.74
CA GLU A 81 -11.74 -3.27 -10.20
C GLU A 81 -12.34 -1.94 -9.77
N ILE A 82 -13.53 -1.66 -10.28
CA ILE A 82 -14.42 -0.58 -9.85
C ILE A 82 -15.70 -1.22 -9.32
N ASP A 83 -16.53 -0.47 -8.59
CA ASP A 83 -17.77 -0.98 -8.02
C ASP A 83 -18.71 -1.63 -9.06
N GLY A 84 -18.61 -1.20 -10.33
CA GLY A 84 -19.39 -1.71 -11.46
C GLY A 84 -18.74 -2.85 -12.26
N GLY A 85 -17.56 -3.35 -11.87
CA GLY A 85 -16.85 -4.41 -12.59
C GLY A 85 -15.38 -4.09 -12.86
N LEU A 86 -14.94 -4.28 -14.11
CA LEU A 86 -13.54 -4.11 -14.51
C LEU A 86 -13.42 -2.95 -15.50
N GLU A 87 -12.44 -2.07 -15.28
CA GLU A 87 -12.14 -0.95 -16.18
C GLU A 87 -10.73 -1.09 -16.74
N GLN A 88 -10.60 -0.92 -18.06
CA GLN A 88 -9.30 -0.89 -18.72
C GLN A 88 -8.75 0.52 -18.94
N VAL A 89 -7.52 0.77 -18.48
CA VAL A 89 -6.84 2.08 -18.62
C VAL A 89 -5.44 1.88 -19.19
N CYS A 90 -5.00 2.73 -20.11
CA CYS A 90 -3.68 2.64 -20.75
C CYS A 90 -2.78 3.80 -20.29
N VAL A 91 -1.58 3.50 -19.79
CA VAL A 91 -0.66 4.51 -19.23
C VAL A 91 0.76 4.31 -19.73
N LYS A 92 1.51 5.41 -19.78
CA LYS A 92 2.90 5.41 -20.22
C LYS A 92 3.83 5.27 -19.03
N PHE A 93 5.03 4.75 -19.28
CA PHE A 93 6.14 4.81 -18.34
C PHE A 93 6.67 6.25 -18.21
N PRO A 94 7.24 6.62 -17.04
CA PRO A 94 7.36 5.83 -15.82
C PRO A 94 6.04 5.75 -15.02
N LEU A 95 5.84 4.66 -14.26
CA LEU A 95 4.55 4.38 -13.63
C LEU A 95 4.63 3.65 -12.28
N ILE A 96 3.55 3.72 -11.52
CA ILE A 96 3.39 3.13 -10.20
C ILE A 96 2.26 2.10 -10.22
N VAL A 97 2.53 0.88 -9.78
CA VAL A 97 1.56 -0.21 -9.74
C VAL A 97 1.15 -0.52 -8.31
N THR A 98 -0.15 -0.56 -8.06
CA THR A 98 -0.70 -1.09 -6.79
C THR A 98 -1.36 -2.43 -7.04
N THR A 99 -0.90 -3.47 -6.35
CA THR A 99 -1.33 -4.85 -6.60
C THR A 99 -2.38 -5.30 -5.57
N ASP A 100 -3.41 -5.99 -6.06
CA ASP A 100 -4.40 -6.68 -5.23
C ASP A 100 -4.03 -8.16 -5.07
N LEU A 101 -4.65 -8.85 -4.11
CA LEU A 101 -4.50 -10.27 -3.80
C LEU A 101 -4.81 -11.17 -5.01
N ARG A 102 -5.64 -10.71 -5.94
CA ARG A 102 -6.04 -11.45 -7.14
C ARG A 102 -5.00 -11.43 -8.27
N LEU A 103 -3.91 -10.67 -8.13
CA LEU A 103 -2.92 -10.51 -9.18
C LEU A 103 -2.15 -11.81 -9.46
N ASN A 104 -1.68 -12.48 -8.41
CA ASN A 104 -0.93 -13.72 -8.51
C ASN A 104 -0.93 -14.51 -7.19
N GLU A 105 -0.51 -15.78 -7.26
CA GLU A 105 -0.15 -16.56 -6.08
C GLU A 105 1.35 -16.41 -5.79
N PRO A 106 1.76 -15.81 -4.65
CA PRO A 106 3.17 -15.65 -4.33
C PRO A 106 3.89 -16.99 -4.20
N ARG A 107 4.97 -17.18 -4.98
CA ARG A 107 5.81 -18.37 -4.87
C ARG A 107 6.55 -18.42 -3.53
N TYR A 108 6.69 -19.63 -2.96
CA TYR A 108 7.54 -19.85 -1.79
C TYR A 108 9.02 -19.60 -2.11
N ALA A 109 9.74 -19.00 -1.16
CA ALA A 109 11.19 -18.84 -1.25
C ALA A 109 11.89 -20.19 -1.00
N SER A 110 12.69 -20.64 -1.95
CA SER A 110 13.50 -21.85 -1.76
C SER A 110 14.63 -21.62 -0.73
N LEU A 111 15.02 -22.67 0.00
CA LEU A 111 16.12 -22.63 0.98
C LEU A 111 17.42 -21.99 0.43
N PRO A 112 17.86 -22.29 -0.81
CA PRO A 112 19.02 -21.62 -1.40
C PRO A 112 18.84 -20.10 -1.54
N ASN A 113 17.63 -19.64 -1.88
CA ASN A 113 17.33 -18.21 -2.02
C ASN A 113 17.28 -17.50 -0.66
N ILE A 114 16.83 -18.19 0.39
CA ILE A 114 16.86 -17.67 1.77
C ILE A 114 18.32 -17.47 2.22
N MET A 115 19.19 -18.44 1.94
CA MET A 115 20.62 -18.34 2.28
C MET A 115 21.34 -17.25 1.48
N LYS A 116 20.97 -17.05 0.21
CA LYS A 116 21.49 -15.95 -0.61
C LYS A 116 21.00 -14.58 -0.12
N ALA A 117 19.73 -14.46 0.27
CA ALA A 117 19.15 -13.22 0.78
C ALA A 117 19.87 -12.73 2.04
N LYS A 118 20.24 -13.64 2.96
CA LYS A 118 21.03 -13.30 4.16
C LYS A 118 22.39 -12.67 3.87
N LYS A 119 22.96 -12.90 2.67
CA LYS A 119 24.27 -12.38 2.26
C LYS A 119 24.19 -11.09 1.45
N LYS A 120 23.00 -10.63 1.07
CA LYS A 120 22.83 -9.39 0.30
C LYS A 120 22.99 -8.18 1.20
N ALA A 121 23.73 -7.18 0.71
CA ALA A 121 23.91 -5.92 1.42
C ALA A 121 22.58 -5.15 1.49
N VAL A 122 22.31 -4.55 2.66
CA VAL A 122 21.14 -3.71 2.91
C VAL A 122 21.63 -2.29 3.17
N THR A 123 21.15 -1.33 2.37
CA THR A 123 21.54 0.08 2.50
C THR A 123 20.56 0.80 3.46
N LYS A 124 21.11 1.53 4.45
CA LYS A 124 20.34 2.23 5.50
C LYS A 124 20.08 3.71 5.16
N LEU A 125 18.87 4.22 5.44
CA LEU A 125 18.46 5.63 5.22
C LEU A 125 17.61 6.17 6.40
N THR A 126 17.59 7.50 6.61
CA THR A 126 16.86 8.19 7.71
C THR A 126 15.75 9.13 7.19
N PRO A 127 14.56 9.20 7.85
CA PRO A 127 13.40 10.03 7.42
C PRO A 127 13.17 11.35 8.21
N ALA A 128 12.16 12.14 7.83
CA ALA A 128 11.76 13.45 8.41
C ALA A 128 10.35 13.42 9.07
N GLU A 129 10.12 14.23 10.12
CA GLU A 129 8.96 14.18 11.04
C GLU A 129 7.79 15.13 10.70
N VAL A 130 6.53 14.67 10.88
CA VAL A 130 5.26 15.45 10.94
C VAL A 130 4.24 14.69 11.84
N THR A 131 3.31 15.39 12.51
CA THR A 131 2.41 14.87 13.57
C THR A 131 0.90 14.92 13.23
N GLU A 132 0.11 13.98 13.79
CA GLU A 132 -1.32 13.78 13.50
C GLU A 132 -2.23 13.53 14.75
N PRO A 133 -3.59 13.64 14.62
CA PRO A 133 -4.57 13.76 15.73
C PRO A 133 -5.22 12.42 16.18
N PRO A 134 -6.06 12.38 17.25
CA PRO A 134 -6.32 11.16 18.01
C PRO A 134 -7.45 10.24 17.51
N LYS A 135 -7.31 8.94 17.84
CA LYS A 135 -8.18 7.80 17.46
C LYS A 135 -9.57 7.80 18.13
N ARG A 136 -10.56 7.25 17.41
CA ARG A 136 -11.96 7.06 17.85
C ARG A 136 -12.15 5.83 18.76
N VAL A 137 -13.21 5.86 19.57
CA VAL A 137 -13.59 4.86 20.58
C VAL A 137 -14.36 3.68 19.96
N GLY A 138 -14.07 2.46 20.41
CA GLY A 138 -14.68 1.21 19.93
C GLY A 138 -16.12 0.98 20.43
N GLY A 139 -16.87 0.19 19.66
CA GLY A 139 -18.29 -0.14 19.92
C GLY A 139 -18.55 -1.16 21.04
N THR A 140 -19.83 -1.44 21.30
CA THR A 140 -20.31 -2.28 22.41
C THR A 140 -20.95 -3.58 21.91
N LYS A 141 -20.73 -4.70 22.62
CA LYS A 141 -21.40 -5.99 22.37
C LYS A 141 -22.76 -6.05 23.07
N VAL A 142 -23.71 -6.80 22.49
CA VAL A 142 -25.05 -7.06 23.05
C VAL A 142 -25.27 -8.56 23.22
N GLU A 143 -26.10 -8.96 24.16
CA GLU A 143 -26.28 -10.37 24.54
C GLU A 143 -27.46 -11.04 23.85
N SER A 144 -28.35 -10.27 23.20
CA SER A 144 -29.52 -10.80 22.51
C SER A 144 -29.89 -10.05 21.25
N VAL A 145 -30.65 -10.73 20.37
CA VAL A 145 -31.20 -10.15 19.14
C VAL A 145 -32.18 -9.03 19.45
N ASP A 146 -32.97 -9.15 20.52
CA ASP A 146 -33.93 -8.12 20.93
C ASP A 146 -33.23 -6.84 21.38
N GLU A 147 -32.15 -6.97 22.17
CA GLU A 147 -31.32 -5.84 22.61
C GLU A 147 -30.59 -5.17 21.43
N LEU A 148 -30.17 -5.95 20.43
CA LEU A 148 -29.59 -5.42 19.19
C LEU A 148 -30.61 -4.55 18.44
N VAL A 149 -31.84 -5.06 18.28
CA VAL A 149 -32.92 -4.36 17.56
C VAL A 149 -33.31 -3.08 18.30
N GLU A 150 -33.36 -3.10 19.62
CA GLU A 150 -33.64 -1.91 20.43
C GLU A 150 -32.53 -0.85 20.29
N LYS A 151 -31.25 -1.23 20.38
CA LYS A 151 -30.13 -0.29 20.22
C LYS A 151 -30.03 0.28 18.82
N LEU A 152 -30.33 -0.50 17.79
CA LEU A 152 -30.35 -0.03 16.39
C LEU A 152 -31.50 0.95 16.14
N LYS A 153 -32.70 0.67 16.68
CA LYS A 153 -33.83 1.62 16.63
C LYS A 153 -33.54 2.90 17.40
N ALA A 154 -32.94 2.80 18.58
CA ALA A 154 -32.53 3.97 19.38
C ALA A 154 -31.43 4.81 18.70
N ALA A 155 -30.57 4.19 17.89
CA ALA A 155 -29.57 4.87 17.06
C ALA A 155 -30.12 5.43 15.73
N GLY A 156 -31.43 5.29 15.47
CA GLY A 156 -32.12 5.87 14.31
C GLY A 156 -32.12 5.00 13.06
N PHE A 157 -31.71 3.73 13.13
CA PHE A 157 -31.80 2.80 12.00
C PHE A 157 -33.20 2.18 11.94
N THR A 158 -33.98 2.55 10.94
CA THR A 158 -35.27 1.91 10.63
C THR A 158 -35.08 0.75 9.67
N ALA A 159 -35.73 -0.39 9.93
CA ALA A 159 -35.73 -1.52 9.02
C ALA A 159 -36.32 -1.10 7.67
N VAL A 160 -35.55 -1.30 6.60
CA VAL A 160 -36.02 -1.09 5.22
C VAL A 160 -36.87 -2.31 4.87
N SER A 161 -38.17 -2.08 4.68
CA SER A 161 -39.13 -3.06 4.15
C SER A 161 -38.87 -3.39 2.70
#